data_AF-A0A165ERH9-F1
#
_entry.id   AF-A0A165ERH9-F1
#
_cell.length_a   1.000
_cell.length_b   1.000
_cell.length_c   1.000
_cell.angle_alpha   90.00
_cell.angle_beta   90.00
_cell.angle_gamma   90.00
#
_symmetry.space_group_name_H-M   'P 1'
#
loop_
_entity.id
_entity.type
_entity.pdbx_description
1 polymer ?
#
loop_
_entity_poly.entity_id
_entity_poly.type
_entity_poly.pdbx_seq_one_letter_code
_entity_poly.pdbx_strand_id
1 'polypeptide(L)'
;MERTPKGIYTPEFRAEAVKLVETTGMSVARAAKQLSLPKSSLDNWVRAAREGKLAEVGKGQRLPSELELELARTRKELAEVKMERDLLKKFATYFAKESR
;
A
#
# COMPACT_ATOMS: atom_id res chain seq x y z
N MET A 1 -7.03 10.95 14.03
CA MET A 1 -7.45 10.81 12.61
C MET A 1 -7.43 9.34 12.27
N GLU A 2 -8.59 8.75 12.02
CA GLU A 2 -8.66 7.37 11.54
C GLU A 2 -7.97 7.27 10.18
N ARG A 3 -6.95 6.41 10.09
CA ARG A 3 -6.27 6.15 8.81
C ARG A 3 -7.15 5.19 8.02
N THR A 4 -7.80 5.71 6.98
CA THR A 4 -8.52 4.87 6.04
C THR A 4 -7.56 3.86 5.39
N PRO A 5 -7.81 2.54 5.49
CA PRO A 5 -6.93 1.54 4.91
C PRO A 5 -6.78 1.72 3.40
N LYS A 6 -5.56 1.56 2.89
CA LYS A 6 -5.32 1.50 1.44
C LYS A 6 -5.78 0.14 0.93
N GLY A 7 -6.94 0.09 0.28
CA GLY A 7 -7.49 -1.13 -0.31
C GLY A 7 -7.13 -1.31 -1.78
N ILE A 8 -7.28 -2.54 -2.27
CA ILE A 8 -7.45 -2.82 -3.70
C ILE A 8 -8.94 -2.62 -4.01
N TYR A 9 -9.22 -1.77 -4.99
CA TYR A 9 -10.58 -1.41 -5.39
C TYR A 9 -10.89 -1.98 -6.77
N THR A 10 -12.10 -2.47 -6.97
CA THR A 10 -12.51 -2.98 -8.27
C THR A 10 -12.65 -1.84 -9.29
N PRO A 11 -12.47 -2.11 -10.59
CA PRO A 11 -12.69 -1.12 -11.64
C PRO A 11 -14.08 -0.48 -11.58
N GLU A 12 -15.10 -1.27 -11.28
CA GLU A 12 -16.51 -0.84 -11.20
C GLU A 12 -16.69 0.15 -10.06
N PHE A 13 -16.14 -0.15 -8.88
CA PHE A 13 -16.21 0.75 -7.72
C PHE A 13 -15.51 2.08 -8.00
N ARG A 14 -14.37 2.05 -8.70
CA ARG A 14 -13.67 3.30 -9.09
C ARG A 14 -14.51 4.13 -10.06
N ALA A 15 -15.17 3.49 -11.03
CA ALA A 15 -16.04 4.16 -11.97
C ALA A 15 -17.25 4.82 -11.27
N GLU A 16 -17.90 4.10 -10.34
CA GLU A 16 -19.01 4.65 -9.55
C GLU A 16 -18.56 5.81 -8.64
N ALA A 17 -17.40 5.67 -8.00
CA ALA A 17 -16.86 6.72 -7.13
C ALA A 17 -16.54 8.01 -7.91
N VAL A 18 -16.00 7.90 -9.13
CA VAL A 18 -15.79 9.04 -10.02
C VAL A 18 -17.12 9.63 -10.47
N LYS A 19 -18.06 8.79 -10.91
CA LYS A 19 -19.39 9.23 -11.35
C LYS A 19 -20.13 10.00 -10.26
N LEU A 20 -20.00 9.58 -9.00
CA LEU A 20 -20.57 10.29 -7.85
C LEU A 20 -20.05 11.73 -7.80
N VAL A 21 -18.73 11.92 -7.90
CA VAL A 21 -18.11 13.26 -7.87
C VAL A 21 -18.57 14.12 -9.05
N GLU A 22 -18.60 13.56 -10.26
CA GLU A 22 -18.95 14.30 -11.48
C GLU A 22 -20.44 14.65 -11.55
N THR A 23 -21.32 13.74 -11.13
CA THR A 23 -22.78 13.93 -11.25
C THR A 23 -23.34 14.83 -10.16
N THR A 24 -22.83 14.70 -8.93
CA THR A 24 -23.36 15.46 -7.78
C THR A 24 -22.68 16.81 -7.58
N GLY A 25 -21.56 17.06 -8.28
CA GLY A 25 -20.73 18.26 -8.09
C GLY A 25 -20.07 18.34 -6.70
N MET A 26 -20.09 17.24 -5.92
CA MET A 26 -19.48 17.19 -4.60
C MET A 26 -17.95 17.34 -4.70
N SER A 27 -17.35 17.99 -3.70
CA SER A 27 -15.89 18.01 -3.61
C SER A 27 -15.34 16.60 -3.37
N VAL A 28 -14.17 16.30 -3.93
CA VAL A 28 -13.50 14.99 -3.76
C VAL A 28 -13.29 14.65 -2.28
N ALA A 29 -12.99 15.65 -1.44
CA ALA A 29 -12.84 15.46 0.00
C ALA A 29 -14.14 14.98 0.68
N ARG A 30 -15.30 15.51 0.27
CA ARG A 30 -16.60 15.10 0.81
C ARG A 30 -16.99 13.71 0.33
N ALA A 31 -16.83 13.44 -0.97
CA ALA A 31 -17.10 12.13 -1.55
C ALA A 31 -16.20 11.04 -0.95
N ALA A 32 -14.90 11.33 -0.76
CA ALA A 32 -13.96 10.39 -0.14
C ALA A 32 -14.35 10.06 1.31
N LYS A 33 -14.80 11.04 2.10
CA LYS A 33 -15.31 10.79 3.45
C LYS A 33 -16.56 9.90 3.43
N GLN A 34 -17.50 10.18 2.54
CA GLN A 34 -18.74 9.40 2.43
C GLN A 34 -18.48 7.94 2.02
N LEU A 35 -17.53 7.73 1.10
CA LEU A 35 -17.14 6.40 0.63
C LEU A 35 -16.12 5.71 1.54
N SER A 36 -15.70 6.37 2.64
CA SER A 36 -14.61 5.89 3.50
C SER A 36 -13.37 5.50 2.69
N LEU A 37 -12.91 6.41 1.82
CA LEU A 37 -11.74 6.24 0.96
C LEU A 37 -10.64 7.25 1.30
N PRO A 38 -9.36 6.90 1.06
CA PRO A 38 -8.30 7.90 1.05
C PRO A 38 -8.60 8.95 -0.03
N LYS A 39 -8.65 10.24 0.36
CA LYS A 39 -8.88 11.36 -0.57
C LYS A 39 -7.95 11.30 -1.79
N SER A 40 -6.67 11.00 -1.56
CA SER A 40 -5.66 10.89 -2.62
C SER A 40 -5.98 9.82 -3.66
N SER A 41 -6.62 8.71 -3.26
CA SER A 41 -7.04 7.66 -4.19
C SER A 41 -8.14 8.19 -5.09
N LEU A 42 -9.17 8.83 -4.52
CA LEU A 42 -10.27 9.38 -5.29
C LEU A 42 -9.82 10.54 -6.19
N ASP A 43 -8.93 11.42 -5.72
CA ASP A 43 -8.32 12.47 -6.54
C ASP A 43 -7.62 11.88 -7.78
N ASN A 44 -6.81 10.83 -7.57
CA ASN A 44 -6.11 10.15 -8.66
C ASN A 44 -7.09 9.54 -9.66
N TRP A 45 -8.21 8.97 -9.21
CA TRP A 45 -9.21 8.36 -10.09
C TRP A 45 -9.96 9.41 -10.91
N VAL A 46 -10.39 10.51 -10.28
CA VAL A 46 -11.05 11.62 -11.00
C VAL A 46 -10.11 12.21 -12.04
N ARG A 47 -8.81 12.38 -11.72
CA ARG A 47 -7.81 12.81 -12.71
C ARG A 47 -7.66 11.79 -13.84
N ALA A 48 -7.51 10.51 -13.52
CA ALA A 48 -7.38 9.46 -14.53
C ALA A 48 -8.62 9.35 -15.43
N ALA A 49 -9.82 9.56 -14.89
CA ALA A 49 -11.06 9.59 -15.66
C ALA A 49 -11.09 10.76 -16.65
N ARG A 50 -10.70 11.96 -16.22
CA ARG A 50 -10.57 13.14 -17.11
C ARG A 50 -9.56 12.93 -18.23
N GLU A 51 -8.54 12.11 -18.00
CA GLU A 51 -7.55 11.72 -19.01
C GLU A 51 -7.97 10.52 -19.88
N GLY A 52 -9.15 9.93 -19.64
CA GLY A 52 -9.61 8.72 -20.34
C GLY A 52 -8.86 7.44 -19.96
N LYS A 53 -8.13 7.44 -18.84
CA LYS A 53 -7.24 6.36 -18.38
C LYS A 53 -7.74 5.66 -17.11
N LEU A 54 -9.02 5.80 -16.75
CA LEU A 54 -9.55 5.20 -15.52
C LEU A 54 -9.39 3.68 -15.49
N ALA A 55 -9.53 3.01 -16.64
CA ALA A 55 -9.36 1.56 -16.78
C ALA A 55 -7.91 1.08 -16.51
N GLU A 56 -6.92 1.96 -16.67
CA GLU A 56 -5.51 1.63 -16.41
C GLU A 56 -5.14 1.77 -14.93
N VAL A 57 -5.98 2.46 -14.13
CA VAL A 57 -5.77 2.54 -12.69
C VAL A 57 -5.83 1.15 -12.10
N GLY A 58 -4.83 0.79 -11.30
CA GLY A 58 -4.75 -0.49 -10.61
C GLY A 58 -4.72 -1.72 -11.52
N LYS A 59 -4.44 -1.55 -12.82
CA LYS A 59 -4.19 -2.66 -13.73
C LYS A 59 -2.99 -3.46 -13.23
N GLY A 60 -3.16 -4.78 -13.12
CA GLY A 60 -2.16 -5.67 -12.55
C GLY A 60 -2.10 -5.68 -11.01
N GLN A 61 -2.91 -4.87 -10.31
CA GLN A 61 -3.10 -5.06 -8.87
C GLN A 61 -4.00 -6.27 -8.65
N ARG A 62 -3.49 -7.26 -7.91
CA ARG A 62 -4.26 -8.37 -7.38
C ARG A 62 -3.98 -8.53 -5.91
N LEU A 63 -4.89 -9.18 -5.20
CA LEU A 63 -4.55 -9.65 -3.86
C LEU A 63 -3.38 -10.64 -4.00
N PRO A 64 -2.33 -10.50 -3.18
CA PRO A 64 -1.30 -11.53 -3.09
C PRO A 64 -1.94 -12.86 -2.73
N SER A 65 -1.42 -13.95 -3.29
CA SER A 65 -1.86 -15.29 -2.87
C SER A 65 -1.37 -15.57 -1.44
N GLU A 66 -1.99 -16.54 -0.77
CA GLU A 66 -1.55 -16.97 0.56
C GLU A 66 -0.07 -17.37 0.58
N LEU A 67 0.36 -18.13 -0.43
CA LEU A 67 1.77 -18.49 -0.63
C LEU A 67 2.69 -17.27 -0.77
N GLU A 68 2.25 -16.21 -1.45
CA GLU A 68 3.04 -14.98 -1.58
C GLU A 68 3.14 -14.21 -0.26
N LEU A 69 2.07 -14.22 0.54
CA LEU A 69 2.07 -13.63 1.88
C LEU A 69 3.01 -14.39 2.81
N GLU A 70 2.95 -15.73 2.81
CA GLU A 70 3.84 -16.58 3.59
C GLU A 70 5.30 -16.45 3.17
N LEU A 71 5.57 -16.38 1.86
CA LEU A 71 6.91 -16.15 1.33
C LEU A 71 7.45 -14.79 1.80
N ALA A 72 6.62 -13.74 1.74
CA ALA A 72 7.01 -12.40 2.20
C ALA A 72 7.31 -12.38 3.70
N ARG A 73 6.48 -13.06 4.51
CA ARG A 73 6.69 -13.21 5.95
C ARG A 73 8.00 -13.94 6.26
N THR A 74 8.20 -15.11 5.64
CA THR A 74 9.41 -15.92 5.82
C THR A 74 10.67 -15.14 5.41
N ARG A 75 10.62 -14.38 4.31
CA ARG A 75 11.74 -13.54 3.88
C ARG A 75 12.06 -12.43 4.87
N LYS A 76 11.03 -11.83 5.49
CA LYS A 76 11.20 -10.82 6.53
C LYS A 76 11.87 -11.40 7.77
N GLU A 77 11.36 -12.52 8.28
CA GLU A 77 11.92 -13.22 9.44
C GLU A 77 13.38 -13.64 9.17
N LEU A 78 13.67 -14.16 7.97
CA LEU A 78 15.03 -14.51 7.58
C LEU A 78 15.96 -13.30 7.53
N ALA A 79 15.47 -12.14 7.07
CA ALA A 79 16.27 -10.92 7.04
C ALA A 79 16.60 -10.42 8.46
N GLU A 80 15.62 -10.47 9.37
CA GLU A 80 15.79 -10.11 10.78
C GLU A 80 16.82 -11.02 11.45
N VAL A 81 16.67 -12.35 11.34
CA VAL A 81 17.62 -13.31 11.91
C VAL A 81 19.03 -13.15 11.34
N LYS A 82 19.16 -12.88 10.03
CA LYS A 82 20.47 -12.62 9.42
C LYS A 82 21.12 -11.36 9.99
N MET A 83 20.35 -10.29 10.16
CA MET A 83 20.82 -9.04 10.75
C MET A 83 21.29 -9.24 12.19
N GLU A 84 20.51 -9.93 13.02
CA GLU A 84 20.86 -10.25 14.41
C GLU A 84 22.14 -11.07 14.50
N ARG A 85 22.25 -12.14 13.71
CA ARG A 85 23.48 -12.95 13.64
C ARG A 85 24.69 -12.11 13.23
N ASP A 86 24.54 -11.26 12.22
CA ASP A 86 25.66 -10.44 11.72
C ASP A 86 26.08 -9.38 12.75
N LEU A 87 25.12 -8.86 13.53
CA LEU A 87 25.40 -7.99 14.66
C LEU A 87 26.15 -8.74 15.78
N LEU A 88 25.71 -9.95 16.14
CA LEU A 88 26.40 -10.79 17.13
C LEU A 88 27.84 -11.11 16.72
N LYS A 89 28.08 -11.40 15.44
CA LYS A 89 29.44 -11.59 14.91
C LYS A 89 30.30 -10.34 15.08
N LYS A 90 29.76 -9.16 14.76
CA LYS A 90 30.47 -7.89 14.94
C LYS A 90 30.83 -7.67 16.41
N PHE A 91 29.91 -7.91 17.34
CA PHE A 91 30.19 -7.81 18.77
C PHE A 91 31.26 -8.80 19.21
N ALA A 92 31.17 -10.08 18.82
CA ALA A 92 32.19 -11.07 19.13
C ALA A 92 33.59 -10.64 18.65
N THR A 93 33.68 -10.09 17.43
CA THR A 93 34.96 -9.57 16.92
C THR A 93 35.47 -8.33 17.65
N TYR A 94 34.56 -7.47 18.12
CA TYR A 94 34.91 -6.29 18.91
C TYR A 94 35.47 -6.71 20.28
N PHE A 95 34.74 -7.56 21.00
CA PHE A 95 35.17 -8.06 22.32
C PHE A 95 36.48 -8.86 22.24
N ALA A 96 36.67 -9.70 21.21
CA ALA A 96 37.93 -10.44 21.04
C ALA A 96 39.15 -9.53 20.78
N LYS A 97 38.95 -8.32 20.26
CA LYS A 97 40.02 -7.32 20.07
C LYS A 97 40.33 -6.55 21.35
N GLU A 98 39.32 -6.23 22.16
CA GLU A 98 39.46 -5.46 23.40
C GLU A 98 40.07 -6.29 24.54
N SER A 99 39.89 -7.62 24.55
CA SER A 99 40.46 -8.52 25.55
C SER A 99 41.95 -8.86 25.34
N ARG A 100 42.69 -8.06 24.55
CA ARG A 100 44.11 -8.27 24.24
C ARG A 100 44.99 -7.19 24.84
#